data_AF-A0A3D5GPV5-F1
#
_entry.id   AF-A0A3D5GPV5-F1
#
_cell.length_a   1.000
_cell.length_b   1.000
_cell.length_c   1.000
_cell.angle_alpha   90.00
_cell.angle_beta   90.00
_cell.angle_gamma   90.00
#
_symmetry.space_group_name_H-M   'P 1'
#
loop_
_entity.id
_entity.type
_entity.pdbx_description
1 polymer ?
#
loop_
_entity_poly.entity_id
_entity_poly.type
_entity_poly.pdbx_seq_one_letter_code
_entity_poly.pdbx_strand_id
1 'polypeptide(L)' 'ILHIAESIRHDHVPARQIGLHNVWIDRNRLSDTLKSGLPAYENLFFSMAELVTAVTRELVGA' A
#
# COMPACT_ATOMS: atom_id res chain seq x y z
N ILE A 1 -11.31 1.76 8.16
CA ILE A 1 -10.16 0.92 8.61
C ILE A 1 -9.19 0.83 7.45
N LEU A 2 -7.90 1.05 7.71
CA LEU A 2 -6.85 0.96 6.70
C LEU A 2 -6.13 -0.37 6.88
N HIS A 3 -6.07 -1.18 5.82
CA HIS A 3 -5.33 -2.43 5.81
C HIS A 3 -3.96 -2.20 5.15
N ILE A 4 -2.89 -2.48 5.88
CA ILE A 4 -1.51 -2.24 5.45
C ILE A 4 -0.79 -3.58 5.40
N ALA A 5 -0.28 -3.96 4.22
CA ALA A 5 0.37 -5.25 4.03
C ALA A 5 1.35 -5.25 2.85
N GLU A 6 2.20 -6.29 2.79
CA GLU A 6 3.14 -6.53 1.68
C GLU A 6 2.55 -7.50 0.65
N SER A 7 1.88 -8.58 1.08
CA SER A 7 1.50 -9.65 0.16
C SER A 7 0.22 -9.30 -0.59
N ILE A 8 0.31 -9.25 -1.92
CA ILE A 8 -0.88 -8.99 -2.75
C ILE A 8 -1.91 -10.12 -2.61
N ARG A 9 -1.45 -11.37 -2.72
CA ARG A 9 -2.34 -12.54 -2.78
C ARG A 9 -2.99 -12.83 -1.43
N HIS A 10 -2.22 -12.79 -0.35
CA HIS A 10 -2.69 -13.24 0.97
C HIS A 10 -3.39 -12.13 1.75
N ASP A 11 -3.04 -10.87 1.51
CA ASP A 11 -3.54 -9.75 2.32
C ASP A 11 -4.45 -8.85 1.48
N HIS A 12 -3.94 -8.30 0.37
CA HIS A 12 -4.68 -7.27 -0.39
C HIS A 12 -5.90 -7.80 -1.14
N VAL A 13 -5.82 -8.97 -1.77
CA VAL A 13 -6.97 -9.59 -2.46
C VAL A 13 -8.14 -9.82 -1.50
N PRO A 14 -7.98 -10.53 -0.35
CA PRO A 14 -9.10 -10.72 0.57
C PRO A 14 -9.56 -9.40 1.21
N ALA A 15 -8.65 -8.48 1.55
CA ALA A 15 -9.04 -7.17 2.10
C ALA A 15 -9.92 -6.36 1.13
N ARG A 16 -9.63 -6.38 -0.18
CA ARG A 16 -10.49 -5.75 -1.20
C ARG A 16 -11.86 -6.41 -1.30
N GLN A 17 -11.94 -7.74 -1.20
CA GLN A 17 -13.20 -8.47 -1.32
C GLN A 17 -14.21 -8.08 -0.23
N ILE A 18 -13.73 -7.65 0.93
CA ILE A 18 -14.57 -7.16 2.04
C ILE A 18 -14.65 -5.63 2.12
N GLY A 19 -14.15 -4.91 1.13
CA GLY A 19 -14.29 -3.45 1.01
C GLY A 19 -13.34 -2.62 1.89
N LEU A 20 -12.19 -3.16 2.30
CA LEU A 20 -11.17 -2.39 3.02
C LEU A 20 -10.32 -1.52 2.08
N HIS A 21 -9.98 -0.33 2.54
CA HIS A 21 -8.94 0.48 1.91
C HIS A 21 -7.56 -0.13 2.19
N ASN A 22 -6.75 -0.22 1.14
CA ASN A 22 -5.47 -0.89 1.19
C ASN A 22 -4.30 0.07 0.98
N VAL A 23 -3.24 -0.15 1.75
CA VAL A 23 -1.91 0.45 1.53
C VAL A 23 -0.92 -0.67 1.28
N TRP A 24 -0.28 -0.65 0.12
CA TRP A 24 0.73 -1.63 -0.21
C TRP A 24 2.12 -1.17 0.25
N ILE A 25 2.80 -2.00 1.03
CA ILE A 25 4.22 -1.83 1.37
C ILE A 25 5.06 -2.69 0.43
N ASP A 26 5.45 -2.13 -0.70
CA ASP A 26 6.24 -2.80 -1.74
C ASP A 26 7.74 -2.80 -1.40
N ARG A 27 8.17 -3.65 -0.48
CA ARG A 27 9.56 -3.69 -0.01
C ARG A 27 10.57 -4.01 -1.12
N ASN A 28 10.12 -4.74 -2.13
CA ASN A 28 10.97 -5.30 -3.18
C ASN A 28 10.88 -4.53 -4.50
N ARG A 29 10.16 -3.39 -4.53
CA ARG A 29 9.95 -2.58 -5.75
C ARG A 29 9.37 -3.41 -6.91
N LEU A 30 8.45 -4.30 -6.57
CA LEU A 30 7.69 -5.08 -7.55
C LEU A 30 6.85 -4.18 -8.46
N SER A 31 6.34 -3.07 -7.94
CA SER A 31 5.64 -2.03 -8.71
C SER A 31 6.50 -1.39 -9.80
N ASP A 32 7.82 -1.24 -9.57
CA ASP A 32 8.76 -0.68 -10.55
C ASP A 32 9.05 -1.69 -11.69
N THR A 33 8.98 -2.99 -11.40
CA THR A 33 9.40 -4.08 -12.29
C THR A 33 8.24 -4.76 -13.02
N LEU A 34 7.10 -4.92 -12.37
CA LEU A 34 5.88 -5.51 -12.93
C LEU A 34 4.95 -4.41 -13.45
N LYS A 35 5.31 -3.81 -14.59
CA LYS A 35 4.50 -2.77 -15.24
C LYS A 35 3.12 -3.25 -15.71
N SER A 36 2.87 -4.55 -15.83
CA SER A 36 1.57 -5.10 -16.24
C SER A 36 1.09 -6.21 -15.30
N GLY A 37 -0.17 -6.13 -14.87
CA GLY A 37 -0.85 -7.20 -14.13
C GLY A 37 -1.01 -6.96 -12.63
N LEU A 38 -0.42 -5.89 -12.09
CA LEU A 38 -0.68 -5.47 -10.72
C LEU A 38 -1.96 -4.62 -10.65
N PRO A 39 -2.87 -4.88 -9.69
CA PRO A 39 -4.03 -4.02 -9.49
C PRO A 39 -3.57 -2.61 -9.10
N ALA A 40 -4.27 -1.58 -9.56
CA ALA A 40 -3.98 -0.21 -9.14
C ALA A 40 -4.11 -0.10 -7.61
N TYR A 41 -3.06 0.38 -6.96
CA TYR A 41 -3.07 0.68 -5.53
C TYR A 41 -3.15 2.20 -5.37
N GLU A 42 -4.13 2.66 -4.60
CA GLU A 42 -4.31 4.09 -4.30
C GLU A 42 -3.14 4.62 -3.46
N ASN A 43 -2.59 3.78 -2.58
CA ASN A 43 -1.50 4.12 -1.68
C ASN A 43 -0.42 3.03 -1.72
N LEU A 44 0.79 3.43 -2.11
CA LEU A 44 1.97 2.56 -2.24
C LEU A 44 3.16 3.24 -1.57
N PHE A 45 3.87 2.49 -0.73
CA PHE A 45 5.12 2.90 -0.08
C PHE A 45 6.12 1.76 -0.12
N PHE A 46 7.41 2.04 0.00
CA PHE A 46 8.46 1.01 0.00
C PHE A 46 8.84 0.55 1.41
N SER A 47 8.34 1.24 2.45
CA SER A 47 8.52 0.84 3.85
C SER A 47 7.44 1.42 4.77
N MET A 48 7.32 0.86 5.97
CA MET A 48 6.47 1.44 7.02
C MET A 48 6.96 2.83 7.46
N ALA A 49 8.27 3.06 7.48
CA ALA A 49 8.83 4.35 7.86
C ALA A 49 8.44 5.45 6.86
N GLU A 50 8.37 5.11 5.58
CA GLU A 50 7.91 6.01 4.52
C GLU A 50 6.43 6.36 4.67
N LEU A 51 5.57 5.36 4.94
CA LEU A 51 4.16 5.59 5.25
C LEU A 51 4.00 6.52 6.46
N VAL A 52 4.73 6.27 7.56
CA VAL A 52 4.68 7.14 8.76
C VAL A 52 5.13 8.56 8.43
N THR A 53 6.15 8.71 7.59
CA THR A 53 6.64 10.02 7.15
C THR A 53 5.57 10.75 6.33
N ALA A 54 4.87 10.05 5.44
CA ALA A 54 3.79 10.61 4.65
C ALA A 54 2.60 11.06 5.53
N VAL A 55 2.16 10.21 6.45
CA VAL A 55 1.08 10.54 7.39
C VAL A 55 1.47 11.71 8.31
N THR A 56 2.71 11.73 8.81
CA THR A 56 3.21 12.84 9.63
C THR A 56 3.17 14.16 8.85
N ARG A 57 3.56 14.15 7.57
CA ARG A 57 3.50 15.33 6.71
C ARG A 57 2.07 15.79 6.47
N GLU A 58 1.16 14.87 6.22
CA GLU A 58 -0.27 15.18 6.06
C GLU A 58 -0.84 15.84 7.32
N LEU A 59 -0.51 15.32 8.51
CA LEU A 59 -0.99 15.85 9.79
C LEU A 59 -0.43 17.23 10.15
N VAL A 60 0.79 17.55 9.69
CA VAL A 60 1.45 18.84 9.98
C VAL A 60 1.13 19.90 8.91
N GLY A 61 0.64 19.48 7.74
CA GLY A 61 0.37 20.31 6.57
C GLY A 61 -1.10 20.46 6.19
N ALA A 62 -2.04 20.14 7.09
CA ALA A 62 -3.48 20.38 6.96
C ALA A 62 -3.95 21.49 7.91
#